data_AF-A0A9P6WU72-F1
#
_entry.id   AF-A0A9P6WU72-F1
#
_cell.length_a   1.000
_cell.length_b   1.000
_cell.length_c   1.000
_cell.angle_alpha   90.00
_cell.angle_beta   90.00
_cell.angle_gamma   90.00
#
_symmetry.space_group_name_H-M   'P 1'
#
loop_
_entity.id
_entity.type
_entity.pdbx_description
1 polymer ?
#
loop_
_entity_poly.entity_id
_entity_poly.type
_entity_poly.pdbx_seq_one_letter_code
_entity_poly.pdbx_strand_id
1 'polypeptide(L)'
;MEFYGVTRSVRGARGDVRGEASTTLPSFEQLVELGRAGDVNADDQHIVHIVDWLLQYAYEQRASDIHLEPRREMGRMRFRIDGVLHKVFEVPPAVMTAVVSRIKVLGRMDLAERRRPQDGRIKTRSPGGREVEMRLATMPTAFGEKCVMRIFDPDAAFKSIDQLGFSPQEAAGWNALVARPHGIVLVTGPTGSGKTTTL
;
A
#
# COMPACT_ATOMS: atom_id res chain seq x y z
N MET A 1 -8.54 16.89 -11.22
CA MET A 1 -7.59 17.34 -12.26
C MET A 1 -6.34 16.42 -12.36
N GLU A 2 -6.13 15.46 -11.44
CA GLU A 2 -4.90 14.63 -11.38
C GLU A 2 -4.87 13.38 -12.28
N PHE A 3 -6.01 12.87 -12.75
CA PHE A 3 -6.07 11.63 -13.55
C PHE A 3 -5.30 11.73 -14.90
N TYR A 4 -5.19 12.95 -15.45
CA TYR A 4 -4.40 13.23 -16.65
C TYR A 4 -2.88 13.10 -16.42
N GLY A 5 -2.40 13.41 -15.21
CA GLY A 5 -0.98 13.29 -14.86
C GLY A 5 -0.51 11.83 -14.86
N VAL A 6 -1.32 10.94 -14.29
CA VAL A 6 -1.00 9.49 -14.21
C VAL A 6 -1.00 8.85 -15.58
N THR A 7 -2.00 9.16 -16.41
CA THR A 7 -2.07 8.64 -17.79
C THR A 7 -0.87 9.10 -18.62
N ARG A 8 -0.39 10.34 -18.38
CA ARG A 8 0.82 10.87 -19.00
C ARG A 8 2.08 10.17 -18.47
N SER A 9 2.22 9.96 -17.16
CA SER A 9 3.35 9.24 -16.57
C SER A 9 3.42 7.79 -17.04
N VAL A 10 2.28 7.11 -17.16
CA VAL A 10 2.20 5.74 -17.70
C VAL A 10 2.59 5.71 -19.18
N ARG A 11 2.24 6.75 -19.95
CA ARG A 11 2.65 6.87 -21.36
C ARG A 11 4.15 7.19 -21.49
N GLY A 12 4.69 8.05 -20.63
CA GLY A 12 6.13 8.34 -20.55
C GLY A 12 6.93 7.08 -20.25
N ALA A 13 6.60 6.41 -19.15
CA ALA A 13 7.23 5.13 -18.77
C ALA A 13 7.09 4.01 -19.83
N ARG A 14 6.08 4.06 -20.72
CA ARG A 14 5.97 3.11 -21.86
C ARG A 14 6.90 3.47 -23.03
N GLY A 15 7.13 4.77 -23.27
CA GLY A 15 7.95 5.27 -24.37
C GLY A 15 9.41 4.92 -24.21
N ASP A 16 9.91 5.07 -22.99
CA ASP A 16 11.34 4.92 -22.66
C ASP A 16 11.74 3.45 -22.46
N VAL A 17 10.84 2.60 -21.94
CA VAL A 17 11.06 1.13 -21.85
C VAL A 17 11.21 0.47 -23.23
N ARG A 18 10.71 1.09 -24.31
CA ARG A 18 10.94 0.60 -25.67
C ARG A 18 12.33 0.95 -26.22
N GLY A 19 13.06 1.88 -25.57
CA GLY A 19 14.40 2.33 -25.96
C GLY A 19 15.54 1.44 -25.45
N GLU A 20 15.33 0.65 -24.40
CA GLU A 20 16.38 -0.19 -23.80
C GLU A 20 16.09 -1.69 -23.96
N ALA A 21 16.25 -2.16 -25.19
CA ALA A 21 16.59 -3.57 -25.43
C ALA A 21 18.11 -3.74 -25.34
N SER A 22 18.70 -3.49 -24.16
CA SER A 22 20.09 -3.86 -23.86
C SER A 22 20.23 -4.19 -22.39
N THR A 23 20.63 -5.43 -22.12
CA THR A 23 21.02 -5.98 -20.83
C THR A 23 22.11 -5.14 -20.16
N THR A 24 21.72 -4.31 -19.18
CA THR A 24 22.64 -3.78 -18.17
C THR A 24 21.85 -3.46 -16.91
N LEU A 25 22.11 -4.19 -15.83
CA LEU A 25 21.62 -3.85 -14.49
C LEU A 25 22.24 -2.49 -14.11
N PRO A 26 21.46 -1.44 -13.78
CA PRO A 26 22.05 -0.20 -13.31
C PRO A 26 22.68 -0.44 -11.92
N SER A 27 23.92 0.03 -11.81
CA SER A 27 24.80 -0.10 -10.66
C SER A 27 24.18 0.48 -9.39
N PHE A 28 24.29 -0.31 -8.32
CA PHE A 28 23.70 -0.14 -7.01
C PHE A 28 24.67 0.62 -6.11
N GLU A 29 24.82 1.93 -6.26
CA GLU A 29 25.57 2.77 -5.30
C GLU A 29 25.34 4.26 -5.56
N GLN A 30 24.15 4.76 -5.22
CA GLN A 30 23.98 6.18 -4.96
C GLN A 30 23.19 6.32 -3.66
N LEU A 31 23.94 6.56 -2.59
CA LEU A 31 23.43 7.00 -1.30
C LEU A 31 22.44 8.15 -1.53
N VAL A 32 21.16 7.89 -1.34
CA VAL A 32 20.14 8.94 -1.36
C VAL A 32 20.22 9.69 -0.02
N GLU A 33 21.07 10.71 0.03
CA GLU A 33 20.90 11.80 0.98
C GLU A 33 19.64 12.58 0.57
N LEU A 34 18.62 12.59 1.45
CA LEU A 34 17.46 13.46 1.29
C LEU A 34 17.94 14.93 1.36
N GLY A 35 18.12 15.58 0.21
CA GLY A 35 18.43 17.01 0.20
C GLY A 35 18.91 17.65 -1.09
N ARG A 36 19.20 16.92 -2.17
CA ARG A 36 19.60 17.55 -3.44
C ARG A 36 18.82 17.01 -4.64
N ALA A 37 18.11 17.92 -5.28
CA ALA A 37 17.59 17.76 -6.64
C ALA A 37 18.78 17.60 -7.60
N GLY A 38 19.11 16.36 -7.94
CA GLY A 38 20.14 15.99 -8.91
C GLY A 38 19.71 14.71 -9.63
N ASP A 39 19.37 14.86 -10.91
CA ASP A 39 19.10 13.86 -11.93
C ASP A 39 18.59 12.48 -11.48
N VAL A 40 17.31 12.46 -11.13
CA VAL A 40 16.49 11.25 -11.23
C VAL A 40 16.16 11.05 -12.71
N ASN A 41 16.59 9.93 -13.31
CA ASN A 41 16.24 9.53 -14.69
C ASN A 41 14.73 9.76 -14.93
N ALA A 42 14.34 10.25 -16.11
CA ALA A 42 12.94 10.57 -16.41
C ALA A 42 11.99 9.39 -16.13
N ASP A 43 12.47 8.17 -16.37
CA ASP A 43 11.80 6.90 -16.03
C ASP A 43 11.46 6.78 -14.55
N ASP A 44 12.44 7.04 -13.69
CA ASP A 44 12.27 6.95 -12.25
C ASP A 44 11.30 8.02 -11.75
N GLN A 45 11.30 9.23 -12.34
CA GLN A 45 10.32 10.27 -11.99
C GLN A 45 8.88 9.85 -12.29
N HIS A 46 8.64 9.20 -13.44
CA HIS A 46 7.30 8.71 -13.79
C HIS A 46 6.82 7.61 -12.85
N ILE A 47 7.72 6.70 -12.46
CA ILE A 47 7.39 5.63 -11.51
C ILE A 47 7.13 6.17 -10.11
N VAL A 48 7.94 7.14 -9.66
CA VAL A 48 7.73 7.86 -8.39
C VAL A 48 6.34 8.50 -8.38
N HIS A 49 5.98 9.26 -9.43
CA HIS A 49 4.67 9.89 -9.52
C HIS A 49 3.51 8.89 -9.53
N ILE A 50 3.65 7.74 -10.20
CA ILE A 50 2.61 6.69 -10.19
C ILE A 50 2.43 6.13 -8.78
N VAL A 51 3.52 5.86 -8.07
CA VAL A 51 3.48 5.33 -6.70
C VAL A 51 2.88 6.35 -5.73
N ASP A 52 3.33 7.60 -5.79
CA ASP A 52 2.83 8.67 -4.91
C ASP A 52 1.33 8.89 -5.14
N TRP A 53 0.90 8.98 -6.40
CA TRP A 53 -0.52 9.06 -6.74
C TRP A 53 -1.30 7.84 -6.23
N LEU A 54 -0.78 6.63 -6.42
CA LEU A 54 -1.46 5.40 -5.98
C LEU A 54 -1.69 5.41 -4.46
N LEU A 55 -0.69 5.80 -3.69
CA LEU A 55 -0.77 5.86 -2.23
C LEU A 55 -1.72 6.96 -1.76
N GLN A 56 -1.62 8.15 -2.35
CA GLN A 56 -2.51 9.26 -2.04
C GLN A 56 -3.96 8.91 -2.39
N TYR A 57 -4.21 8.36 -3.57
CA TYR A 57 -5.54 8.00 -4.01
C TYR A 57 -6.15 6.89 -3.14
N ALA A 58 -5.36 5.88 -2.75
CA ALA A 58 -5.81 4.86 -1.81
C ALA A 58 -6.27 5.46 -0.47
N TYR A 59 -5.53 6.46 0.03
CA TYR A 59 -5.86 7.15 1.25
C TYR A 59 -7.13 8.01 1.13
N GLU A 60 -7.26 8.79 0.06
CA GLU A 60 -8.45 9.60 -0.22
C GLU A 60 -9.72 8.74 -0.36
N GLN A 61 -9.59 7.56 -0.97
CA GLN A 61 -10.68 6.60 -1.11
C GLN A 61 -10.91 5.74 0.14
N ARG A 62 -10.17 5.97 1.23
CA ARG A 62 -10.23 5.18 2.49
C ARG A 62 -10.11 3.67 2.24
N ALA A 63 -9.21 3.27 1.34
CA ALA A 63 -8.96 1.87 1.04
C ALA A 63 -8.30 1.15 2.23
N SER A 64 -8.70 -0.10 2.50
CA SER A 64 -8.08 -0.95 3.53
C SER A 64 -6.85 -1.69 3.00
N ASP A 65 -6.86 -2.06 1.72
CA ASP A 65 -5.77 -2.79 1.07
C ASP A 65 -5.55 -2.29 -0.36
N ILE A 66 -4.29 -2.19 -0.78
CA ILE A 66 -3.88 -1.98 -2.17
C ILE A 66 -3.33 -3.29 -2.70
N HIS A 67 -3.80 -3.71 -3.88
CA HIS A 67 -3.39 -4.92 -4.56
C HIS A 67 -2.74 -4.57 -5.90
N LEU A 68 -1.47 -4.91 -6.03
CA LEU A 68 -0.69 -4.83 -7.26
C LEU A 68 -0.53 -6.24 -7.83
N GLU A 69 -1.23 -6.50 -8.94
CA GLU A 69 -1.40 -7.83 -9.47
C GLU A 69 -0.84 -7.95 -10.88
N PRO A 70 0.40 -8.46 -11.04
CA PRO A 70 0.94 -8.72 -12.37
C PRO A 70 0.11 -9.77 -13.10
N ARG A 71 -0.03 -9.60 -14.41
CA ARG A 71 -0.67 -10.53 -15.34
C ARG A 71 0.11 -10.52 -16.64
N ARG A 72 -0.14 -11.53 -17.48
CA ARG A 72 0.52 -11.70 -18.78
C ARG A 72 0.46 -10.45 -19.66
N GLU A 73 -0.71 -9.86 -19.81
CA GLU A 73 -0.93 -8.74 -20.73
C GLU A 73 -0.90 -7.39 -20.02
N MET A 74 -1.73 -7.19 -19.00
CA MET A 74 -1.84 -5.93 -18.24
C MET A 74 -1.89 -6.21 -16.74
N GLY A 75 -0.98 -5.62 -15.99
CA GLY A 75 -1.03 -5.62 -14.53
C GLY A 75 -2.22 -4.82 -14.02
N ARG A 76 -2.89 -5.32 -12.98
CA ARG A 76 -4.06 -4.69 -12.37
C ARG A 76 -3.72 -4.08 -11.02
N MET A 77 -4.13 -2.84 -10.81
CA MET A 77 -4.10 -2.18 -9.52
C MET A 77 -5.53 -2.13 -8.97
N ARG A 78 -5.73 -2.68 -7.77
CA ARG A 78 -7.05 -2.75 -7.13
C ARG A 78 -6.99 -2.24 -5.70
N PHE A 79 -8.06 -1.60 -5.26
CA PHE A 79 -8.25 -1.22 -3.86
C PHE A 79 -9.31 -2.10 -3.24
N ARG A 80 -9.13 -2.46 -1.97
CA ARG A 80 -10.22 -2.95 -1.13
C ARG A 80 -10.85 -1.75 -0.45
N ILE A 81 -12.12 -1.49 -0.73
CA ILE A 81 -12.91 -0.42 -0.12
C ILE A 81 -14.15 -1.10 0.45
N ASP A 82 -14.42 -0.88 1.74
CA ASP A 82 -15.55 -1.50 2.46
C ASP A 82 -15.64 -3.02 2.26
N GLY A 83 -14.48 -3.69 2.23
CA GLY A 83 -14.37 -5.14 2.06
C GLY A 83 -14.39 -5.63 0.60
N VAL A 84 -14.79 -4.80 -0.37
CA VAL A 84 -14.92 -5.16 -1.78
C VAL A 84 -13.71 -4.71 -2.60
N LEU A 85 -13.27 -5.52 -3.57
CA LEU A 85 -12.14 -5.19 -4.45
C LEU A 85 -12.59 -4.42 -5.69
N HIS A 86 -12.12 -3.19 -5.85
CA HIS A 86 -12.38 -2.31 -6.97
C HIS A 86 -11.15 -2.19 -7.87
N LYS A 87 -11.34 -2.33 -9.20
CA LYS A 87 -10.27 -2.07 -10.17
C LYS A 87 -10.10 -0.57 -10.33
N VAL A 88 -8.89 -0.08 -10.09
CA VAL A 88 -8.57 1.34 -10.12
C VAL A 88 -7.82 1.71 -11.40
N PHE A 89 -6.82 0.90 -11.75
CA PHE A 89 -5.96 1.20 -12.88
C PHE A 89 -5.34 -0.08 -13.48
N GLU A 90 -4.93 -0.01 -14.75
CA GLU A 90 -4.20 -1.08 -15.44
C GLU A 90 -2.93 -0.52 -16.08
N VAL A 91 -1.84 -1.27 -15.97
CA VAL A 91 -0.52 -0.86 -16.46
C VAL A 91 0.17 -2.00 -17.21
N PRO A 92 1.12 -1.70 -18.11
CA PRO A 92 2.01 -2.71 -18.68
C PRO A 92 2.74 -3.54 -17.63
N PRO A 93 3.13 -4.78 -17.95
CA PRO A 93 3.94 -5.61 -17.07
C PRO A 93 5.25 -4.94 -16.65
N ALA A 94 5.92 -4.24 -17.56
CA ALA A 94 7.15 -3.50 -17.25
C ALA A 94 6.93 -2.40 -16.20
N VAL A 95 5.89 -1.58 -16.38
CA VAL A 95 5.51 -0.53 -15.42
C VAL A 95 5.11 -1.14 -14.08
N MET A 96 4.34 -2.25 -14.07
CA MET A 96 4.00 -2.96 -12.83
C MET A 96 5.26 -3.42 -12.08
N THR A 97 6.26 -3.92 -12.81
CA THR A 97 7.53 -4.40 -12.22
C THR A 97 8.31 -3.25 -11.59
N ALA A 98 8.38 -2.11 -12.28
CA ALA A 98 9.01 -0.90 -11.76
C ALA A 98 8.28 -0.33 -10.53
N VAL A 99 6.95 -0.30 -10.55
CA VAL A 99 6.11 0.10 -9.40
C VAL A 99 6.36 -0.81 -8.20
N VAL A 100 6.33 -2.13 -8.36
CA VAL A 100 6.61 -3.08 -7.26
C VAL A 100 8.04 -2.90 -6.73
N SER A 101 9.03 -2.68 -7.60
CA SER A 101 10.41 -2.41 -7.19
C SER A 101 10.49 -1.13 -6.35
N ARG A 102 9.81 -0.06 -6.76
CA ARG A 102 9.75 1.19 -5.97
C ARG A 102 9.09 0.98 -4.61
N ILE A 103 8.00 0.20 -4.53
CA ILE A 103 7.40 -0.17 -3.24
C ILE A 103 8.36 -0.99 -2.37
N LYS A 104 9.15 -1.90 -2.96
CA LYS A 104 10.19 -2.65 -2.23
C LYS A 104 11.26 -1.74 -1.63
N VAL A 105 11.71 -0.73 -2.38
CA VAL A 105 12.63 0.30 -1.85
C VAL A 105 12.02 1.02 -0.64
N LEU A 106 10.78 1.52 -0.78
CA LEU A 106 10.09 2.23 0.31
C LEU A 106 9.89 1.33 1.54
N GLY A 107 9.62 0.04 1.32
CA GLY A 107 9.46 -0.98 2.35
C GLY A 107 10.75 -1.57 2.92
N ARG A 108 11.92 -1.12 2.44
CA ARG A 108 13.25 -1.67 2.77
C ARG A 108 13.36 -3.18 2.54
N MET A 109 12.76 -3.65 1.46
CA MET A 109 12.81 -5.06 1.01
C MET A 109 13.95 -5.26 0.01
N ASP A 110 14.44 -6.50 -0.11
CA ASP A 110 15.54 -6.86 -1.02
C ASP A 110 15.04 -6.88 -2.48
N LEU A 111 15.60 -6.00 -3.32
CA LEU A 111 15.27 -5.90 -4.75
C LEU A 111 15.77 -7.07 -5.58
N ALA A 112 16.90 -7.67 -5.19
CA ALA A 112 17.53 -8.77 -5.91
C ALA A 112 16.76 -10.08 -5.68
N GLU A 113 16.19 -10.26 -4.49
CA GLU A 113 15.35 -11.43 -4.20
C GLU A 113 13.94 -11.25 -4.77
N ARG A 114 13.57 -12.09 -5.75
CA ARG A 114 12.25 -12.09 -6.41
C ARG A 114 11.58 -13.47 -6.43
N ARG A 115 12.22 -14.47 -5.81
CA ARG A 115 11.82 -15.89 -5.81
C ARG A 115 11.23 -16.33 -4.49
N ARG A 116 11.30 -15.50 -3.45
CA ARG A 116 10.71 -15.76 -2.13
C ARG A 116 9.76 -14.64 -1.74
N PRO A 117 8.69 -14.94 -0.98
CA PRO A 117 7.88 -13.91 -0.37
C PRO A 117 8.72 -12.99 0.53
N GLN A 118 8.37 -11.71 0.58
CA GLN A 118 8.99 -10.74 1.48
C GLN A 118 7.92 -9.88 2.13
N ASP A 119 8.16 -9.51 3.39
CA ASP A 119 7.32 -8.59 4.14
C ASP A 119 8.10 -7.30 4.41
N GLY A 120 7.39 -6.18 4.34
CA GLY A 120 7.96 -4.85 4.56
C GLY A 120 7.01 -3.96 5.33
N ARG A 121 7.49 -2.78 5.72
CA ARG A 121 6.65 -1.74 6.32
C ARG A 121 7.02 -0.38 5.77
N ILE A 122 6.02 0.46 5.56
CA ILE A 122 6.19 1.88 5.27
C ILE A 122 5.56 2.64 6.42
N LYS A 123 6.30 3.61 6.97
CA LYS A 123 5.75 4.67 7.82
C LYS A 123 5.94 5.97 7.06
N THR A 124 4.85 6.65 6.77
CA THR A 124 4.86 7.91 6.02
C THR A 124 3.86 8.89 6.63
N ARG A 125 3.87 10.13 6.13
CA ARG A 125 2.86 11.13 6.43
C ARG A 125 2.07 11.43 5.17
N SER A 126 0.75 11.44 5.29
CA SER A 126 -0.13 11.95 4.23
C SER A 126 0.14 13.45 3.99
N PRO A 127 -0.28 14.01 2.84
CA PRO A 127 -0.17 15.45 2.59
C PRO A 127 -0.84 16.32 3.67
N GLY A 128 -1.86 15.80 4.35
CA GLY A 128 -2.51 16.45 5.49
C GLY A 128 -1.77 16.28 6.83
N GLY A 129 -0.53 15.79 6.83
CA GLY A 129 0.30 15.61 8.02
C GLY A 129 -0.02 14.36 8.87
N ARG A 130 -1.08 13.61 8.54
CA ARG A 130 -1.49 12.41 9.28
C ARG A 130 -0.49 11.27 9.05
N GLU A 131 -0.06 10.62 10.12
CA GLU A 131 0.81 9.45 10.04
C GLU A 131 0.05 8.25 9.49
N VAL A 132 0.65 7.57 8.52
CA VAL A 132 0.10 6.37 7.89
C VAL A 132 1.14 5.27 8.00
N GLU A 133 0.77 4.15 8.60
CA GLU A 133 1.58 2.93 8.59
C GLU A 133 0.98 1.94 7.60
N MET A 134 1.83 1.30 6.80
CA MET A 134 1.41 0.24 5.89
C MET A 134 2.26 -1.00 6.12
N ARG A 135 1.61 -2.16 6.13
CA ARG A 135 2.30 -3.45 6.03
C ARG A 135 2.27 -3.92 4.59
N LEU A 136 3.42 -4.33 4.09
CA LEU A 136 3.62 -4.76 2.72
C LEU A 136 3.90 -6.25 2.73
N ALA A 137 3.37 -6.96 1.74
CA ALA A 137 3.74 -8.33 1.44
C ALA A 137 3.93 -8.47 -0.07
N THR A 138 5.00 -9.12 -0.48
CA THR A 138 5.26 -9.50 -1.86
C THR A 138 5.27 -11.02 -1.98
N MET A 139 4.75 -11.53 -3.10
CA MET A 139 4.72 -12.95 -3.40
C MET A 139 5.09 -13.17 -4.87
N PRO A 140 6.09 -14.02 -5.17
CA PRO A 140 6.42 -14.38 -6.54
C PRO A 140 5.23 -15.04 -7.24
N THR A 141 4.96 -14.65 -8.49
CA THR A 141 3.95 -15.26 -9.37
C THR A 141 4.56 -15.53 -10.75
N ALA A 142 3.82 -16.23 -11.61
CA ALA A 142 4.25 -16.53 -12.98
C ALA A 142 4.57 -15.29 -13.84
N PHE A 143 4.02 -14.12 -13.50
CA PHE A 143 4.14 -12.90 -14.30
C PHE A 143 4.86 -11.75 -13.58
N GLY A 144 5.51 -12.03 -12.45
CA GLY A 144 6.18 -11.04 -11.60
C GLY A 144 5.76 -11.15 -10.13
N GLU A 145 6.14 -10.19 -9.31
CA GLU A 145 5.80 -10.17 -7.88
C GLU A 145 4.42 -9.53 -7.65
N LYS A 146 3.48 -10.29 -7.09
CA LYS A 146 2.24 -9.71 -6.55
C LYS A 146 2.57 -8.99 -5.26
N CYS A 147 2.19 -7.72 -5.16
CA CYS A 147 2.36 -6.94 -3.93
C CYS A 147 0.99 -6.60 -3.34
N VAL A 148 0.85 -6.73 -2.03
CA VAL A 148 -0.31 -6.31 -1.26
C VAL A 148 0.16 -5.38 -0.16
N MET A 149 -0.52 -4.25 0.00
CA MET A 149 -0.24 -3.25 1.01
C MET A 149 -1.49 -3.08 1.86
N ARG A 150 -1.40 -3.35 3.16
CA ARG A 150 -2.48 -3.09 4.11
C ARG A 150 -2.24 -1.75 4.78
N ILE A 151 -3.20 -0.85 4.68
CA ILE A 151 -3.15 0.48 5.24
C ILE A 151 -3.68 0.42 6.68
N PHE A 152 -2.91 0.95 7.62
CA PHE A 152 -3.31 1.17 9.00
C PHE A 152 -3.54 2.66 9.19
N ASP A 153 -4.79 3.01 9.46
CA ASP A 153 -5.17 4.34 9.91
C ASP A 153 -5.13 4.35 11.45
N PRO A 154 -4.18 5.06 12.09
CA PRO A 154 -4.11 5.11 13.55
C PRO A 154 -5.34 5.79 14.18
N ASP A 155 -6.03 6.68 13.45
CA ASP A 155 -7.25 7.34 13.96
C ASP A 155 -8.46 6.39 13.96
N ALA A 156 -8.45 5.35 13.12
CA ALA A 156 -9.47 4.31 13.16
C ALA A 156 -9.38 3.42 14.41
N ALA A 157 -8.25 3.47 15.14
CA ALA A 157 -8.02 2.64 16.33
C ALA A 157 -8.66 3.22 17.61
N PHE A 158 -8.88 4.53 17.71
CA PHE A 158 -9.46 5.15 18.90
C PHE A 158 -10.91 5.57 18.65
N LYS A 159 -11.82 4.61 18.75
CA LYS A 159 -13.26 4.90 18.81
C LYS A 159 -13.75 4.79 20.25
N SER A 160 -14.54 5.76 20.71
CA SER A 160 -15.24 5.59 21.98
C SER A 160 -16.24 4.45 21.86
N ILE A 161 -16.63 3.86 22.99
CA ILE A 161 -17.60 2.76 22.98
C ILE A 161 -18.92 3.13 22.29
N ASP A 162 -19.31 4.40 22.39
CA ASP A 162 -20.50 4.98 21.75
C ASP A 162 -20.39 5.00 20.21
N GLN A 163 -19.17 5.03 19.68
CA GLN A 163 -18.88 5.03 18.24
C GLN A 163 -18.68 3.62 17.65
N LEU A 164 -18.65 2.59 18.50
CA LEU A 164 -18.50 1.20 18.08
C LEU A 164 -19.83 0.55 17.64
N GLY A 165 -20.96 1.23 17.88
CA GLY A 165 -22.29 0.76 17.48
C GLY A 165 -22.93 -0.19 18.49
N PHE A 166 -22.43 -0.25 19.73
CA PHE A 166 -23.11 -0.94 20.82
C PHE A 166 -24.45 -0.28 21.13
N SER A 167 -25.47 -1.09 21.39
CA SER A 167 -26.67 -0.61 22.06
C SER A 167 -26.34 -0.16 23.49
N PRO A 168 -27.15 0.71 24.12
CA PRO A 168 -26.91 1.15 25.49
C PRO A 168 -26.77 -0.01 26.49
N GLN A 169 -27.52 -1.10 26.29
CA GLN A 169 -27.43 -2.31 27.12
C GLN A 169 -26.11 -3.06 26.93
N GLU A 170 -25.65 -3.23 25.69
CA GLU A 170 -24.38 -3.89 25.40
C GLU A 170 -23.18 -3.07 25.90
N ALA A 171 -23.21 -1.75 25.72
CA ALA A 171 -22.17 -0.85 26.21
C ALA A 171 -22.05 -0.90 27.74
N ALA A 172 -23.19 -0.93 28.45
CA ALA A 172 -23.19 -1.08 29.91
C ALA A 172 -22.60 -2.43 30.35
N GLY A 173 -22.95 -3.53 29.65
CA GLY A 173 -22.40 -4.85 29.91
C GLY A 173 -20.89 -4.92 29.66
N TRP A 174 -20.42 -4.36 28.55
CA TRP A 174 -19.00 -4.27 28.22
C TRP A 174 -18.22 -3.46 29.26
N ASN A 175 -18.70 -2.26 29.61
CA ASN A 175 -18.09 -1.39 30.63
C ASN A 175 -17.98 -2.10 31.99
N ALA A 176 -19.03 -2.83 32.39
CA ALA A 176 -19.02 -3.61 33.62
C ALA A 176 -18.04 -4.79 33.59
N LEU A 177 -17.74 -5.37 32.43
CA LEU A 177 -16.75 -6.45 32.27
C LEU A 177 -15.32 -5.91 32.34
N VAL A 178 -15.02 -4.83 31.61
CA VAL A 178 -13.66 -4.25 31.56
C VAL A 178 -13.27 -3.53 32.84
N ALA A 179 -14.25 -3.08 33.64
CA ALA A 179 -14.00 -2.46 34.95
C ALA A 179 -13.65 -3.46 36.07
N ARG A 180 -13.74 -4.78 35.82
CA ARG A 180 -13.41 -5.79 36.84
C ARG A 180 -11.90 -5.80 37.11
N PRO A 181 -11.46 -5.91 38.37
CA PRO A 181 -10.03 -5.87 38.72
C PRO A 181 -9.24 -7.08 38.19
N HIS A 182 -9.93 -8.19 37.89
CA HIS A 182 -9.35 -9.40 37.33
C HIS A 182 -10.40 -10.21 36.55
N GLY A 183 -9.96 -10.89 35.50
CA GLY A 183 -10.79 -11.72 34.62
C GLY A 183 -10.24 -11.75 33.21
N ILE A 184 -10.77 -12.65 32.37
CA ILE A 184 -10.41 -12.75 30.95
C ILE A 184 -11.64 -12.34 30.13
N VAL A 185 -11.46 -11.38 29.21
CA VAL A 185 -12.46 -11.00 28.21
C VAL A 185 -11.96 -11.44 26.84
N LEU A 186 -12.76 -12.24 26.14
CA LEU A 186 -12.40 -12.76 24.81
C LEU A 186 -13.24 -12.07 23.74
N VAL A 187 -12.60 -11.26 22.90
CA VAL A 187 -13.24 -10.67 21.71
C VAL A 187 -13.00 -11.61 20.53
N THR A 188 -14.05 -12.24 20.04
CA THR A 188 -13.97 -13.25 18.97
C THR A 188 -14.70 -12.80 17.71
N GLY A 189 -14.37 -13.40 16.56
CA GLY A 189 -14.91 -13.03 15.25
C GLY A 189 -13.91 -13.24 14.11
N PRO A 190 -14.36 -13.26 12.85
CA PRO A 190 -13.51 -13.48 11.68
C PRO A 190 -12.53 -12.32 11.41
N THR A 191 -11.54 -12.51 10.54
CA THR A 191 -10.61 -11.43 10.15
C THR A 191 -11.36 -10.22 9.60
N GLY A 192 -11.05 -9.02 10.08
CA GLY A 192 -11.70 -7.78 9.66
C GLY A 192 -13.01 -7.44 10.40
N SER A 193 -13.45 -8.25 11.37
CA SER A 193 -14.69 -8.01 12.13
C SER A 193 -14.59 -6.91 13.21
N GLY A 194 -13.56 -6.07 13.21
CA GLY A 194 -13.40 -4.99 14.18
C GLY A 194 -12.84 -5.38 15.56
N LYS A 195 -12.41 -6.64 15.81
CA LYS A 195 -11.90 -7.06 17.13
C LYS A 195 -10.79 -6.16 17.71
N THR A 196 -9.83 -5.78 16.88
CA THR A 196 -8.72 -4.88 17.28
C THR A 196 -9.17 -3.44 17.47
N THR A 197 -10.31 -3.05 16.90
CA THR A 197 -10.94 -1.73 17.12
C THR A 197 -11.79 -1.72 18.39
N THR A 198 -12.32 -2.88 18.80
CA THR A 198 -13.09 -3.04 20.04
C THR A 198 -12.19 -3.19 21.29
N LEU A 199 -10.99 -3.76 21.13
CA LEU A 199 -9.96 -3.85 22.17
C LEU A 199 -9.20 -2.54 22.31
#